data_AF-A0A7R8WZU9-F1
#
_entry.id   AF-A0A7R8WZU9-F1
#
_cell.length_a   1.000
_cell.length_b   1.000
_cell.length_c   1.000
_cell.angle_alpha   90.00
_cell.angle_beta   90.00
_cell.angle_gamma   90.00
#
_symmetry.space_group_name_H-M   'P 1'
#
loop_
_entity.id
_entity.type
_entity.pdbx_description
1 polymer ?
#
loop_
_entity_poly.entity_id
_entity_poly.type
_entity_poly.pdbx_seq_one_letter_code
_entity_poly.pdbx_strand_id
1 'polypeptide(L)'
;MPHHGVTLHRQSQVERIERRGDERLVYMNNGEHIVADCVIVAVGRSPNVATLGLESTGVEQTPSGHIIVDEWQATAEPQIFALGDVTGPIELTPVAIAAGRRLSDRLFGGHRDARMDYENVATVIFSHPPIGTVGLGEQEANERHGHAAVTVYRSRFVNMRYATSEHKPATLMKLVCVGPEQRVIGCHIVGDHADEMIQGFAVAVKMGATKADFDRTVAIHPTAAEELVTMRLSIMPNAVVRARIDESVKDEASAVLAAMGLTVSDAFRLMMMRIANDKALPFEPLVPNQTTIEAMKAARRGDTETTSLKEIESILHEGDPTDAPVQA
;
A
#
# COMPACT_ATOMS: atom_id res chain seq x y z
N MET A 1 3.35 -17.57 -8.74
CA MET A 1 4.49 -18.45 -9.11
C MET A 1 4.35 -19.85 -8.52
N PRO A 2 4.49 -20.13 -7.20
CA PRO A 2 4.32 -21.51 -6.68
C PRO A 2 2.96 -22.14 -6.96
N HIS A 3 1.88 -21.36 -6.87
CA HIS A 3 0.52 -21.81 -7.21
C HIS A 3 0.31 -22.19 -8.69
N HIS A 4 1.28 -21.87 -9.56
CA HIS A 4 1.27 -22.23 -10.98
C HIS A 4 2.34 -23.31 -11.30
N GLY A 5 2.82 -24.04 -10.28
CA GLY A 5 3.77 -25.14 -10.48
C GLY A 5 5.23 -24.72 -10.67
N VAL A 6 5.57 -23.45 -10.42
CA VAL A 6 6.96 -22.96 -10.49
C VAL A 6 7.64 -23.13 -9.13
N THR A 7 8.65 -23.99 -9.05
CA THR A 7 9.49 -24.15 -7.86
C THR A 7 10.54 -23.05 -7.82
N LEU A 8 10.59 -22.32 -6.70
CA LEU A 8 11.55 -21.24 -6.49
C LEU A 8 12.60 -21.65 -5.47
N HIS A 9 13.84 -21.79 -5.92
CA HIS A 9 15.01 -22.03 -5.07
C HIS A 9 15.63 -20.67 -4.70
N ARG A 10 15.34 -20.19 -3.48
CA ARG A 10 15.87 -18.91 -2.97
C ARG A 10 17.22 -19.13 -2.31
N GLN A 11 18.04 -18.08 -2.28
CA GLN A 11 19.38 -18.11 -1.65
C GLN A 11 20.26 -19.23 -2.21
N SER A 12 20.09 -19.55 -3.49
CA SER A 12 20.79 -20.64 -4.16
C SER A 12 21.75 -20.07 -5.20
N GLN A 13 22.98 -20.58 -5.24
CA GLN A 13 23.98 -20.19 -6.22
C GLN A 13 24.35 -21.42 -7.06
N VAL A 14 24.30 -21.28 -8.39
CA VAL A 14 24.77 -22.32 -9.31
C VAL A 14 26.30 -22.31 -9.31
N GLU A 15 26.90 -23.45 -8.99
CA GLU A 15 28.36 -23.63 -9.02
C GLU A 15 28.83 -24.19 -10.35
N ARG A 16 28.06 -25.14 -10.92
CA ARG A 16 28.46 -25.86 -12.13
C ARG A 16 27.26 -26.51 -12.81
N ILE A 17 27.34 -26.65 -14.13
CA ILE A 17 26.36 -27.38 -14.93
C ILE A 17 27.08 -28.51 -15.65
N GLU A 18 26.64 -29.75 -15.46
CA GLU A 18 27.10 -30.92 -16.23
C GLU A 18 26.05 -31.31 -17.27
N ARG A 19 26.51 -31.66 -18.48
CA ARG A 19 25.66 -32.34 -19.46
C ARG A 19 25.78 -33.86 -19.28
N ARG A 20 24.65 -34.56 -19.15
CA ARG A 20 24.58 -36.03 -19.15
C ARG A 20 23.52 -36.50 -20.14
N GLY A 21 23.95 -36.95 -21.31
CA GLY A 21 23.03 -37.26 -22.41
C GLY A 21 22.23 -36.02 -22.81
N ASP A 22 20.91 -36.10 -22.69
CA ASP A 22 19.97 -35.01 -22.96
C ASP A 22 19.63 -34.20 -21.71
N GLU A 23 20.15 -34.55 -20.54
CA GLU A 23 19.89 -33.85 -19.29
C GLU A 23 21.04 -32.90 -18.91
N ARG A 24 20.68 -31.90 -18.10
CA ARG A 24 21.59 -30.92 -17.51
C ARG A 24 21.47 -31.04 -16.00
N LEU A 25 22.57 -31.40 -15.34
CA LEU A 25 22.66 -31.42 -13.88
C LEU A 25 23.22 -30.08 -13.42
N VAL A 26 22.38 -29.29 -12.74
CA VAL A 26 22.73 -27.98 -12.20
C VAL A 26 23.10 -28.15 -10.74
N TYR A 27 24.38 -28.05 -10.41
CA TYR A 27 24.90 -28.18 -9.05
C TYR A 27 24.84 -26.84 -8.33
N MET A 28 24.32 -26.86 -7.11
CA MET A 28 24.12 -25.69 -6.27
C MET A 28 25.12 -25.68 -5.12
N ASN A 29 25.36 -24.51 -4.55
CA ASN A 29 26.28 -24.27 -3.43
C ASN A 29 25.96 -24.98 -2.10
N ASN A 30 24.79 -25.61 -2.00
CA ASN A 30 24.38 -26.42 -0.86
C ASN A 30 24.63 -27.93 -1.08
N GLY A 31 25.25 -28.32 -2.20
CA GLY A 31 25.49 -29.72 -2.57
C GLY A 31 24.29 -30.41 -3.23
N GLU A 32 23.14 -29.73 -3.36
CA GLU A 32 22.00 -30.24 -4.12
C GLU A 32 22.25 -30.09 -5.63
N HIS A 33 21.52 -30.87 -6.43
CA HIS A 33 21.50 -30.69 -7.87
C HIS A 33 20.07 -30.77 -8.42
N ILE A 34 19.81 -30.01 -9.48
CA ILE A 34 18.56 -30.02 -10.22
C ILE A 34 18.84 -30.65 -11.59
N VAL A 35 18.01 -31.60 -11.99
CA VAL A 35 18.03 -32.18 -13.35
C VAL A 35 17.04 -31.41 -14.22
N ALA A 36 17.49 -30.96 -15.39
CA ALA A 36 16.66 -30.21 -16.33
C ALA A 36 17.00 -30.52 -17.80
N ASP A 37 16.00 -30.41 -18.68
CA ASP A 37 16.17 -30.52 -20.13
C ASP A 37 16.68 -29.23 -20.78
N CYS A 38 16.71 -28.12 -20.04
CA CYS A 38 17.21 -26.85 -20.54
C CYS A 38 17.58 -25.95 -19.36
N VAL A 39 18.62 -25.14 -19.54
CA VAL A 39 19.00 -24.10 -18.58
C VAL A 39 19.03 -22.78 -19.32
N ILE A 40 18.20 -21.84 -18.87
CA ILE A 40 18.19 -20.46 -19.36
C ILE A 40 18.99 -19.60 -18.38
N VAL A 41 20.06 -18.96 -18.87
CA VAL A 41 20.91 -18.08 -18.06
C VAL A 41 20.40 -16.65 -18.18
N ALA A 42 19.70 -16.19 -17.15
CA ALA A 42 19.10 -14.85 -17.08
C ALA A 42 19.66 -14.04 -15.89
N VAL A 43 21.00 -13.98 -15.77
CA VAL A 43 21.71 -13.41 -14.61
C VAL A 43 22.12 -11.93 -14.76
N GLY A 44 21.80 -11.32 -15.90
CA GLY A 44 22.14 -9.93 -16.21
C GLY A 44 22.59 -9.76 -17.66
N ARG A 45 22.96 -8.53 -18.00
CA ARG A 45 23.49 -8.11 -19.31
C ARG A 45 24.83 -7.42 -19.11
N SER A 46 25.61 -7.33 -20.18
CA SER A 46 26.86 -6.58 -20.20
C SER A 46 26.85 -5.62 -21.38
N PRO A 47 27.43 -4.41 -21.23
CA PRO A 47 27.45 -3.42 -22.30
C PRO A 47 28.38 -3.87 -23.44
N ASN A 48 27.93 -3.67 -24.69
CA ASN A 48 28.68 -4.06 -25.89
C ASN A 48 29.69 -2.96 -26.29
N VAL A 49 30.82 -2.88 -25.57
CA VAL A 49 31.84 -1.84 -25.77
C VAL A 49 33.17 -2.33 -26.35
N ALA A 50 33.42 -3.65 -26.30
CA ALA A 50 34.73 -4.23 -26.59
C ALA A 50 35.25 -3.95 -28.02
N THR A 51 34.34 -3.75 -28.99
CA THR A 51 34.69 -3.54 -30.40
C THR A 51 34.60 -2.08 -30.85
N LEU A 52 34.44 -1.14 -29.91
CA LEU A 52 34.24 0.28 -30.23
C LEU A 52 35.56 1.07 -30.36
N GLY A 53 36.71 0.46 -30.04
CA GLY A 53 38.01 1.13 -30.10
C GLY A 53 38.15 2.25 -29.06
N LEU A 54 37.51 2.11 -27.89
CA LEU A 54 37.47 3.17 -26.86
C LEU A 54 38.87 3.51 -26.33
N GLU A 55 39.82 2.59 -26.40
CA GLU A 55 41.23 2.80 -26.04
C GLU A 55 41.94 3.89 -26.86
N SER A 56 41.37 4.26 -28.01
CA SER A 56 41.85 5.35 -28.87
C SER A 56 41.17 6.70 -28.58
N THR A 57 40.38 6.80 -27.51
CA THR A 57 39.58 7.97 -27.14
C THR A 57 39.73 8.31 -25.65
N GLY A 58 39.31 9.49 -25.23
CA GLY A 58 39.16 9.84 -23.81
C GLY A 58 37.90 9.28 -23.13
N VAL A 59 37.16 8.35 -23.75
CA VAL A 59 35.91 7.81 -23.18
C VAL A 59 36.23 6.91 -21.98
N GLU A 60 35.70 7.28 -20.83
CA GLU A 60 35.86 6.54 -19.58
C GLU A 60 34.76 5.48 -19.39
N GLN A 61 35.10 4.40 -18.68
CA GLN A 61 34.20 3.30 -18.35
C GLN A 61 34.15 3.05 -16.85
N THR A 62 33.01 2.60 -16.34
CA THR A 62 32.87 2.09 -14.98
C THR A 62 33.57 0.73 -14.84
N PRO A 63 33.82 0.23 -13.60
CA PRO A 63 34.33 -1.13 -13.40
C PRO A 63 33.47 -2.24 -13.99
N SER A 64 32.18 -1.98 -14.25
CA SER A 64 31.27 -2.94 -14.90
C SER A 64 31.25 -2.82 -16.44
N GLY A 65 32.10 -1.96 -17.02
CA GLY A 65 32.24 -1.78 -18.48
C GLY A 65 31.24 -0.80 -19.10
N HIS A 66 30.42 -0.11 -18.32
CA HIS A 66 29.47 0.88 -18.85
C HIS A 66 30.20 2.18 -19.17
N ILE A 67 29.79 2.87 -20.24
CA ILE A 67 30.34 4.18 -20.59
C ILE A 67 29.85 5.22 -19.59
N ILE A 68 30.78 5.98 -19.01
CA ILE A 68 30.47 7.07 -18.09
C ILE A 68 29.98 8.26 -18.90
N VAL A 69 28.81 8.77 -18.52
CA VAL A 69 28.23 9.99 -19.09
C VAL A 69 27.70 10.92 -18.00
N ASP A 70 27.57 12.20 -18.32
CA ASP A 70 26.84 13.17 -17.50
C ASP A 70 25.30 13.11 -17.75
N GLU A 71 24.55 14.01 -17.11
CA GLU A 71 23.09 14.12 -17.28
C GLU A 71 22.68 14.49 -18.74
N TRP A 72 23.64 14.93 -19.54
CA TRP A 72 23.53 15.31 -20.95
C TRP A 72 24.12 14.24 -21.87
N GLN A 73 24.26 12.99 -21.42
CA GLN A 73 24.72 11.87 -22.26
C GLN A 73 26.13 12.09 -22.85
N ALA A 74 26.86 13.10 -22.38
CA ALA A 74 28.19 13.45 -22.87
C ALA A 74 29.23 12.62 -22.12
N THR A 75 30.19 12.09 -22.86
CA THR A 75 31.36 11.41 -22.27
C THR A 75 32.43 12.42 -21.88
N ALA A 76 33.52 11.96 -21.27
CA ALA A 76 34.70 12.80 -21.00
C ALA A 76 35.42 13.29 -22.28
N GLU A 77 35.25 12.59 -23.41
CA GLU A 77 35.78 13.00 -24.72
C GLU A 77 34.79 13.96 -25.40
N PRO A 78 35.20 15.20 -25.74
CA PRO A 78 34.36 16.13 -26.47
C PRO A 78 33.79 15.52 -27.76
N GLN A 79 32.52 15.80 -28.03
CA GLN A 79 31.78 15.34 -29.22
C GLN A 79 31.45 13.83 -29.26
N ILE A 80 31.84 13.05 -28.25
CA ILE A 80 31.38 11.66 -28.09
C ILE A 80 30.27 11.62 -27.04
N PHE A 81 29.15 10.99 -27.42
CA PHE A 81 27.98 10.80 -26.59
C PHE A 81 27.62 9.32 -26.51
N ALA A 82 27.01 8.90 -25.40
CA ALA A 82 26.51 7.55 -25.23
C ALA A 82 25.14 7.57 -24.53
N LEU A 83 24.27 6.63 -24.89
CA LEU A 83 22.92 6.51 -24.32
C LEU A 83 22.39 5.08 -24.45
N GLY A 84 21.34 4.78 -23.69
CA GLY A 84 20.73 3.45 -23.62
C GLY A 84 21.54 2.50 -22.74
N ASP A 85 21.40 1.20 -22.97
CA ASP A 85 21.96 0.16 -22.09
C ASP A 85 23.48 0.32 -21.85
N VAL A 86 24.23 0.88 -22.79
CA VAL A 86 25.69 1.04 -22.67
C VAL A 86 26.11 1.99 -21.54
N THR A 87 25.22 2.87 -21.08
CA THR A 87 25.51 3.85 -20.01
C THR A 87 25.02 3.38 -18.63
N GLY A 88 24.06 2.45 -18.59
CA GLY A 88 23.28 2.18 -17.37
C GLY A 88 22.58 3.45 -16.84
N PRO A 89 21.95 3.39 -15.65
CA PRO A 89 21.54 2.21 -14.90
C PRO A 89 20.15 1.67 -15.32
N ILE A 90 19.39 2.40 -16.15
CA ILE A 90 18.02 2.01 -16.55
C ILE A 90 18.03 1.45 -17.98
N GLU A 91 18.08 0.12 -18.07
CA GLU A 91 18.12 -0.65 -19.33
C GLU A 91 16.72 -0.87 -19.91
N LEU A 92 16.05 0.23 -20.31
CA LEU A 92 14.69 0.19 -20.88
C LEU A 92 14.62 0.92 -22.22
N THR A 93 13.93 0.31 -23.20
CA THR A 93 13.76 0.89 -24.54
C THR A 93 13.20 2.32 -24.54
N PRO A 94 12.14 2.66 -23.78
CA PRO A 94 11.62 4.04 -23.75
C PRO A 94 12.64 5.05 -23.20
N VAL A 95 13.53 4.63 -22.29
CA VAL A 95 14.58 5.49 -21.74
C VAL A 95 15.63 5.79 -22.81
N ALA A 96 16.09 4.78 -23.54
CA ALA A 96 17.02 4.98 -24.66
C ALA A 96 16.42 5.88 -25.75
N ILE A 97 15.15 5.68 -26.11
CA ILE A 97 14.44 6.52 -27.09
C ILE A 97 14.34 7.97 -26.61
N ALA A 98 13.93 8.19 -25.36
CA ALA A 98 13.78 9.54 -24.81
C ALA A 98 15.13 10.27 -24.71
N ALA A 99 16.18 9.61 -24.22
CA ALA A 99 17.53 10.16 -24.17
C ALA A 99 18.06 10.51 -25.57
N GLY A 100 17.89 9.62 -26.56
CA GLY A 100 18.30 9.86 -27.94
C GLY A 100 17.58 11.03 -28.61
N ARG A 101 16.26 11.16 -28.38
CA ARG A 101 15.48 12.31 -28.86
C ARG A 101 15.96 13.61 -28.21
N ARG A 102 16.13 13.64 -26.89
CA ARG A 102 16.59 14.84 -26.16
C ARG A 102 18.01 15.25 -26.52
N LEU A 103 18.91 14.29 -26.71
CA LEU A 103 20.25 14.55 -27.23
C LEU A 103 20.18 15.18 -28.62
N SER A 104 19.33 14.64 -29.52
CA SER A 104 19.16 15.18 -30.87
C SER A 104 18.55 16.59 -30.86
N ASP A 105 17.54 16.83 -30.02
CA ASP A 105 16.93 18.15 -29.79
C ASP A 105 17.98 19.18 -29.33
N ARG A 106 18.92 18.76 -28.47
CA ARG A 106 20.00 19.59 -27.93
C ARG A 106 21.08 19.91 -28.97
N LEU A 107 21.54 18.90 -29.71
CA LEU A 107 22.62 19.06 -30.68
C LEU A 107 22.16 19.76 -31.97
N PHE A 108 20.93 19.49 -32.42
CA PHE A 108 20.48 19.88 -33.76
C PHE A 108 19.15 20.64 -33.76
N GLY A 109 18.34 20.52 -32.71
CA GLY A 109 17.01 21.15 -32.62
C GLY A 109 16.99 22.54 -31.95
N GLY A 110 18.12 23.02 -31.43
CA GLY A 110 18.20 24.31 -30.73
C GLY A 110 17.68 24.30 -29.29
N HIS A 111 17.30 23.14 -28.76
CA HIS A 111 16.81 22.98 -27.39
C HIS A 111 17.98 22.67 -26.43
N ARG A 112 18.77 23.70 -26.08
CA ARG A 112 20.01 23.54 -25.30
C ARG A 112 19.83 22.81 -23.97
N ASP A 113 18.69 22.98 -23.33
CA ASP A 113 18.39 22.39 -22.02
C ASP A 113 17.62 21.05 -22.11
N ALA A 114 17.40 20.51 -23.31
CA ALA A 114 16.74 19.21 -23.46
C ALA A 114 17.62 18.11 -22.84
N ARG A 115 17.15 17.46 -21.78
CA ARG A 115 17.78 16.27 -21.18
C ARG A 115 16.74 15.25 -20.74
N MET A 116 17.18 14.02 -20.55
CA MET A 116 16.34 12.96 -19.99
C MET A 116 16.23 13.12 -18.48
N ASP A 117 15.02 13.03 -17.96
CA ASP A 117 14.76 12.96 -16.53
C ASP A 117 14.56 11.50 -16.14
N TYR A 118 15.55 10.95 -15.42
CA TYR A 118 15.61 9.55 -15.00
C TYR A 118 14.81 9.26 -13.72
N GLU A 119 14.21 10.28 -13.09
CA GLU A 119 13.37 10.07 -11.92
C GLU A 119 11.99 9.53 -12.31
N ASN A 120 11.47 8.59 -11.52
CA ASN A 120 10.12 8.05 -11.67
C ASN A 120 9.84 7.46 -13.08
N VAL A 121 10.83 6.78 -13.68
CA VAL A 121 10.60 5.96 -14.87
C VAL A 121 9.72 4.78 -14.48
N ALA A 122 8.54 4.67 -15.08
CA ALA A 122 7.65 3.53 -14.90
C ALA A 122 8.19 2.28 -15.61
N THR A 123 7.92 1.11 -15.05
CA THR A 123 8.29 -0.17 -15.65
C THR A 123 7.24 -1.23 -15.38
N VAL A 124 7.23 -2.24 -16.25
CA VAL A 124 6.33 -3.39 -16.19
C VAL A 124 7.15 -4.67 -16.24
N ILE A 125 6.89 -5.59 -15.31
CA ILE A 125 7.36 -6.97 -15.36
C ILE A 125 6.19 -7.82 -15.81
N PHE A 126 6.32 -8.45 -16.99
CA PHE A 126 5.28 -9.29 -17.60
C PHE A 126 5.25 -10.71 -16.99
N SER A 127 5.09 -10.78 -15.67
CA SER A 127 4.78 -12.02 -14.95
C SER A 127 3.28 -12.37 -15.06
N HIS A 128 2.87 -13.46 -14.41
CA HIS A 128 1.46 -13.85 -14.32
C HIS A 128 1.02 -13.87 -12.85
N PRO A 129 0.23 -12.87 -12.39
CA PRO A 129 -0.17 -11.65 -13.12
C PRO A 129 0.98 -10.65 -13.33
N PRO A 130 0.83 -9.64 -14.21
CA PRO A 130 1.87 -8.63 -14.45
C PRO A 130 2.04 -7.70 -13.25
N ILE A 131 3.18 -7.01 -13.22
CA ILE A 131 3.55 -6.05 -12.18
C ILE A 131 3.87 -4.72 -12.84
N GLY A 132 3.14 -3.66 -12.49
CA GLY A 132 3.41 -2.29 -12.91
C GLY A 132 3.91 -1.47 -11.73
N THR A 133 4.99 -0.71 -11.92
CA THR A 133 5.57 0.10 -10.85
C THR A 133 6.13 1.43 -11.36
N VAL A 134 6.03 2.47 -10.54
CA VAL A 134 6.70 3.77 -10.73
C VAL A 134 7.14 4.32 -9.38
N GLY A 135 8.31 4.96 -9.34
CA GLY A 135 8.84 5.58 -8.13
C GLY A 135 9.40 4.61 -7.10
N LEU A 136 9.53 5.07 -5.87
CA LEU A 136 10.24 4.38 -4.79
C LEU A 136 9.41 3.27 -4.16
N GLY A 137 10.05 2.13 -3.89
CA GLY A 137 9.48 1.13 -2.99
C GLY A 137 9.41 1.62 -1.54
N GLU A 138 8.58 0.98 -0.72
CA GLU A 138 8.41 1.35 0.70
C GLU A 138 9.71 1.30 1.51
N GLN A 139 10.52 0.25 1.32
CA GLN A 139 11.81 0.12 2.02
C GLN A 139 12.74 1.28 1.65
N GLU A 140 12.88 1.55 0.36
CA GLU A 140 13.72 2.62 -0.16
C GLU A 140 13.20 4.01 0.29
N ALA A 141 11.88 4.21 0.30
CA ALA A 141 11.28 5.43 0.82
C ALA A 141 11.58 5.62 2.31
N ASN A 142 11.51 4.55 3.11
CA ASN A 142 11.84 4.57 4.54
C ASN A 142 13.33 4.85 4.77
N GLU A 143 14.22 4.29 3.95
CA GLU A 143 15.67 4.56 4.01
C GLU A 143 15.98 6.01 3.67
N ARG A 144 15.31 6.59 2.66
CA ARG A 144 15.55 7.98 2.21
C ARG A 144 14.88 9.05 3.08
N HIS A 145 13.70 8.78 3.63
CA HIS A 145 12.86 9.80 4.28
C HIS A 145 12.56 9.52 5.76
N GLY A 146 12.84 8.31 6.23
CA GLY A 146 12.52 7.86 7.58
C GLY A 146 11.07 7.38 7.73
N HIS A 147 10.88 6.34 8.54
CA HIS A 147 9.57 5.70 8.75
C HIS A 147 8.47 6.67 9.21
N ALA A 148 8.82 7.68 10.00
CA ALA A 148 7.84 8.65 10.51
C ALA A 148 7.26 9.56 9.42
N ALA A 149 7.99 9.76 8.32
CA ALA A 149 7.55 10.59 7.20
C ALA A 149 6.82 9.79 6.12
N VAL A 150 6.91 8.46 6.12
CA VAL A 150 6.35 7.60 5.06
C VAL A 150 5.00 7.05 5.48
N THR A 151 4.00 7.24 4.62
CA THR A 151 2.67 6.67 4.78
C THR A 151 2.39 5.71 3.63
N VAL A 152 1.94 4.48 3.93
CA VAL A 152 1.71 3.44 2.92
C VAL A 152 0.23 3.06 2.90
N TYR A 153 -0.36 3.12 1.72
CA TYR A 153 -1.71 2.63 1.45
C TYR A 153 -1.63 1.31 0.69
N ARG A 154 -2.51 0.37 1.01
CA ARG A 154 -2.58 -0.94 0.33
C ARG A 154 -4.04 -1.33 0.11
N SER A 155 -4.34 -1.87 -1.06
CA SER A 155 -5.59 -2.59 -1.33
C SER A 155 -5.27 -3.99 -1.84
N ARG A 156 -6.02 -4.98 -1.39
CA ARG A 156 -5.93 -6.37 -1.83
C ARG A 156 -7.32 -6.90 -2.12
N PHE A 157 -7.53 -7.37 -3.34
CA PHE A 157 -8.84 -7.84 -3.81
C PHE A 157 -8.67 -8.91 -4.89
N VAL A 158 -9.79 -9.45 -5.37
CA VAL A 158 -9.83 -10.34 -6.54
C VAL A 158 -10.52 -9.58 -7.66
N ASN A 159 -9.91 -9.54 -8.85
CA ASN A 159 -10.55 -8.90 -10.01
C ASN A 159 -11.88 -9.57 -10.31
N MET A 160 -12.89 -8.77 -10.67
CA MET A 160 -14.21 -9.26 -11.09
C MET A 160 -14.10 -10.25 -12.26
N ARG A 161 -13.05 -10.14 -13.09
CA ARG A 161 -12.69 -11.13 -14.13
C ARG A 161 -12.65 -12.57 -13.62
N TYR A 162 -12.25 -12.79 -12.36
CA TYR A 162 -12.15 -14.11 -11.74
C TYR A 162 -13.29 -14.41 -10.76
N ALA A 163 -14.38 -13.63 -10.76
CA ALA A 163 -15.46 -13.78 -9.78
C ALA A 163 -16.07 -15.19 -9.77
N THR A 164 -16.19 -15.83 -10.94
CA THR A 164 -16.74 -17.18 -11.12
C THR A 164 -15.68 -18.25 -11.33
N SER A 165 -14.40 -17.90 -11.30
CA SER A 165 -13.31 -18.86 -11.50
C SER A 165 -13.02 -19.65 -10.22
N GLU A 166 -12.61 -20.91 -10.36
CA GLU A 166 -12.13 -21.71 -9.22
C GLU A 166 -10.82 -21.12 -8.66
N HIS A 167 -9.89 -20.76 -9.55
CA HIS A 167 -8.66 -20.10 -9.19
C HIS A 167 -8.82 -18.57 -9.28
N LYS A 168 -8.57 -17.89 -8.16
CA LYS A 168 -8.79 -16.45 -8.00
C LYS A 168 -7.48 -15.77 -7.59
N PRO A 169 -6.59 -15.42 -8.55
CA PRO A 169 -5.36 -14.73 -8.22
C PRO A 169 -5.69 -13.36 -7.60
N ALA A 170 -5.00 -13.04 -6.51
CA ALA A 170 -5.19 -11.76 -5.84
C ALA A 170 -4.50 -10.63 -6.62
N THR A 171 -5.15 -9.48 -6.67
CA THR A 171 -4.54 -8.21 -7.03
C THR A 171 -4.10 -7.49 -5.76
N LEU A 172 -2.92 -6.89 -5.79
CA LEU A 172 -2.37 -6.06 -4.73
C LEU A 172 -1.94 -4.73 -5.32
N MET A 173 -2.41 -3.64 -4.73
CA MET A 173 -2.01 -2.28 -5.08
C MET A 173 -1.41 -1.59 -3.86
N LYS A 174 -0.40 -0.75 -4.07
CA LYS A 174 0.28 0.01 -3.02
C LYS A 174 0.58 1.43 -3.49
N LEU A 175 0.26 2.41 -2.65
CA LEU A 175 0.78 3.77 -2.76
C LEU A 175 1.76 4.03 -1.62
N VAL A 176 2.89 4.63 -1.95
CA VAL A 176 3.91 5.10 -1.00
C VAL A 176 3.90 6.62 -1.02
N CYS A 177 3.56 7.23 0.11
CA CYS A 177 3.43 8.66 0.27
C CYS A 177 4.47 9.18 1.27
N VAL A 178 4.89 10.44 1.12
CA VAL A 178 5.84 11.09 2.03
C VAL A 178 5.34 12.45 2.51
N GLY A 179 5.64 12.77 3.76
CA GLY A 179 5.40 14.07 4.38
C GLY A 179 3.94 14.31 4.78
N PRO A 180 3.67 15.47 5.41
CA PRO A 180 2.32 15.82 5.88
C PRO A 180 1.32 16.01 4.72
N GLU A 181 1.77 16.47 3.55
CA GLU A 181 0.96 16.62 2.33
C GLU A 181 0.71 15.28 1.63
N GLN A 182 1.37 14.20 2.08
CA GLN A 182 1.29 12.87 1.50
C GLN A 182 1.54 12.86 -0.02
N ARG A 183 2.66 13.45 -0.44
CA ARG A 183 3.10 13.37 -1.83
C ARG A 183 3.33 11.91 -2.21
N VAL A 184 2.72 11.45 -3.30
CA VAL A 184 2.88 10.08 -3.80
C VAL A 184 4.24 9.96 -4.47
N ILE A 185 5.12 9.16 -3.89
CA ILE A 185 6.49 8.92 -4.38
C ILE A 185 6.68 7.50 -4.91
N GLY A 186 5.66 6.64 -4.78
CA GLY A 186 5.66 5.28 -5.32
C GLY A 186 4.24 4.77 -5.56
N CYS A 187 4.03 4.12 -6.69
CA CYS A 187 2.79 3.43 -7.03
C CYS A 187 3.13 2.05 -7.61
N HIS A 188 2.58 0.99 -6.99
CA HIS A 188 2.91 -0.38 -7.34
C HIS A 188 1.63 -1.21 -7.46
N ILE A 189 1.53 -2.00 -8.53
CA ILE A 189 0.38 -2.83 -8.85
C ILE A 189 0.90 -4.23 -9.20
N VAL A 190 0.34 -5.25 -8.57
CA VAL A 190 0.50 -6.67 -8.97
C VAL A 190 -0.90 -7.20 -9.23
N GLY A 191 -1.23 -7.49 -10.49
CA GLY A 191 -2.59 -7.90 -10.85
C GLY A 191 -2.86 -7.74 -12.34
N ASP A 192 -4.02 -8.21 -12.81
CA ASP A 192 -4.38 -8.07 -14.21
C ASP A 192 -4.38 -6.60 -14.64
N HIS A 193 -3.90 -6.33 -15.86
CA HIS A 193 -3.86 -5.00 -16.48
C HIS A 193 -2.94 -3.99 -15.76
N ALA A 194 -2.09 -4.43 -14.82
CA ALA A 194 -1.05 -3.59 -14.21
C ALA A 194 -0.10 -2.99 -15.25
N ASP A 195 0.10 -3.73 -16.35
CA ASP A 195 0.85 -3.39 -17.55
C ASP A 195 0.30 -2.18 -18.32
N GLU A 196 -1.01 -1.93 -18.25
CA GLU A 196 -1.66 -0.78 -18.90
C GLU A 196 -1.97 0.35 -17.89
N MET A 197 -2.40 -0.01 -16.67
CA MET A 197 -2.84 0.97 -15.66
C MET A 197 -1.72 1.94 -15.25
N ILE A 198 -0.49 1.44 -15.11
CA ILE A 198 0.60 2.19 -14.46
C ILE A 198 0.99 3.48 -15.21
N GLN A 199 0.78 3.54 -16.53
CA GLN A 199 1.23 4.65 -17.38
C GLN A 199 0.58 5.99 -16.97
N GLY A 200 -0.73 6.01 -16.69
CA GLY A 200 -1.43 7.22 -16.27
C GLY A 200 -1.00 7.69 -14.87
N PHE A 201 -0.79 6.74 -13.94
CA PHE A 201 -0.31 7.05 -12.60
C PHE A 201 1.15 7.53 -12.60
N ALA A 202 1.97 7.08 -13.54
CA ALA A 202 3.33 7.59 -13.72
C ALA A 202 3.34 9.09 -14.07
N VAL A 203 2.40 9.54 -14.91
CA VAL A 203 2.21 10.97 -15.18
C VAL A 203 1.84 11.73 -13.91
N ALA A 204 0.89 11.22 -13.12
CA ALA A 204 0.48 11.85 -11.87
C ALA A 204 1.63 11.93 -10.84
N VAL A 205 2.40 10.86 -10.66
CA VAL A 205 3.59 10.85 -9.80
C VAL A 205 4.64 11.86 -10.29
N LYS A 206 4.87 11.93 -11.61
CA LYS A 206 5.80 12.91 -12.20
C LYS A 206 5.36 14.36 -11.96
N MET A 207 4.06 14.62 -11.93
CA MET A 207 3.49 15.93 -11.58
C MET A 207 3.56 16.25 -10.08
N GLY A 208 4.00 15.30 -9.24
CA GLY A 208 4.05 15.47 -7.79
C GLY A 208 2.70 15.32 -7.11
N ALA A 209 1.79 14.52 -7.68
CA ALA A 209 0.46 14.28 -7.12
C ALA A 209 0.53 13.83 -5.65
N THR A 210 -0.40 14.34 -4.86
CA THR A 210 -0.62 13.98 -3.46
C THR A 210 -1.70 12.91 -3.34
N LYS A 211 -1.78 12.26 -2.17
CA LYS A 211 -2.90 11.36 -1.87
C LYS A 211 -4.26 12.05 -2.01
N ALA A 212 -4.33 13.35 -1.70
CA ALA A 212 -5.55 14.15 -1.88
C ALA A 212 -5.94 14.31 -3.36
N ASP A 213 -4.98 14.35 -4.30
CA ASP A 213 -5.27 14.37 -5.74
C ASP A 213 -5.90 13.05 -6.21
N PHE A 214 -5.39 11.93 -5.70
CA PHE A 214 -5.98 10.62 -5.93
C PHE A 214 -7.42 10.57 -5.36
N ASP A 215 -7.62 10.99 -4.11
CA ASP A 215 -8.93 10.94 -3.44
C ASP A 215 -9.99 11.85 -4.05
N ARG A 216 -9.58 12.96 -4.66
CA ARG A 216 -10.47 13.87 -5.40
C ARG A 216 -10.86 13.34 -6.78
N THR A 217 -10.13 12.36 -7.29
CA THR A 217 -10.41 11.77 -8.59
C THR A 217 -11.56 10.77 -8.46
N VAL A 218 -12.66 11.00 -9.17
CA VAL A 218 -13.82 10.11 -9.16
C VAL A 218 -13.43 8.76 -9.79
N ALA A 219 -13.74 7.68 -9.07
CA ALA A 219 -13.54 6.30 -9.52
C ALA A 219 -14.29 5.96 -10.81
N ILE A 220 -13.69 5.12 -11.65
CA ILE A 220 -14.36 4.48 -12.79
C ILE A 220 -14.77 3.07 -12.35
N HIS A 221 -16.06 2.77 -12.36
CA HIS A 221 -16.60 1.51 -11.85
C HIS A 221 -17.35 0.71 -12.94
N PRO A 222 -17.16 -0.62 -13.05
CA PRO A 222 -16.23 -1.46 -12.28
C PRO A 222 -14.86 -1.56 -12.95
N THR A 223 -13.77 -1.16 -12.28
CA THR A 223 -12.39 -1.36 -12.76
C THR A 223 -11.41 -1.63 -11.63
N ALA A 224 -10.34 -2.40 -11.88
CA ALA A 224 -9.29 -2.59 -10.87
C ALA A 224 -8.62 -1.26 -10.47
N ALA A 225 -8.45 -0.35 -11.42
CA ALA A 225 -7.79 0.94 -11.22
C ALA A 225 -8.50 1.84 -10.20
N GLU A 226 -9.82 1.66 -10.00
CA GLU A 226 -10.58 2.45 -9.04
C GLU A 226 -10.05 2.32 -7.61
N GLU A 227 -9.47 1.16 -7.28
CA GLU A 227 -8.89 0.88 -5.96
C GLU A 227 -7.72 1.81 -5.63
N LEU A 228 -6.99 2.35 -6.62
CA LEU A 228 -5.90 3.32 -6.37
C LEU A 228 -6.40 4.68 -5.90
N VAL A 229 -7.60 5.08 -6.32
CA VAL A 229 -8.21 6.38 -5.97
C VAL A 229 -9.21 6.28 -4.81
N THR A 230 -9.46 5.08 -4.29
CA THR A 230 -10.37 4.84 -3.15
C THR A 230 -9.68 4.25 -1.92
N MET A 231 -8.35 4.04 -1.95
CA MET A 231 -7.61 3.52 -0.80
C MET A 231 -7.81 4.43 0.42
N ARG A 232 -8.21 3.83 1.54
CA ARG A 232 -8.16 4.48 2.84
C ARG A 232 -7.01 3.93 3.65
N LEU A 233 -6.55 4.72 4.64
CA LEU A 233 -5.67 4.16 5.66
C LEU A 233 -6.41 2.99 6.27
N SER A 234 -5.87 1.78 6.07
CA SER A 234 -6.23 0.66 6.91
C SER A 234 -5.70 1.02 8.29
N ILE A 235 -6.52 1.72 9.07
CA ILE A 235 -6.29 1.88 10.50
C ILE A 235 -6.31 0.44 11.00
N MET A 236 -5.15 -0.16 11.24
CA MET A 236 -5.09 -1.26 12.19
C MET A 236 -5.70 -0.68 13.45
N PRO A 237 -6.85 -1.19 13.94
CA PRO A 237 -7.43 -0.67 15.15
C PRO A 237 -6.46 -1.02 16.28
N ASN A 238 -5.51 -0.11 16.56
CA ASN A 238 -4.55 -0.25 17.64
C ASN A 238 -5.24 -0.03 19.00
N ALA A 239 -6.50 0.42 19.00
CA ALA A 239 -7.34 0.60 20.16
C ALA A 239 -8.76 0.09 19.87
N VAL A 240 -9.28 -0.74 20.77
CA VAL A 240 -10.67 -1.20 20.76
C VAL A 240 -11.42 -0.45 21.86
N VAL A 241 -12.46 0.30 21.48
CA VAL A 241 -13.41 0.87 22.45
C VAL A 241 -14.44 -0.20 22.76
N ARG A 242 -14.49 -0.67 24.01
CA ARG A 242 -15.52 -1.60 24.48
C ARG A 242 -16.56 -0.82 25.28
N ALA A 243 -17.79 -0.79 24.80
CA ALA A 243 -18.95 -0.28 25.52
C ALA A 243 -19.90 -1.43 25.85
N ARG A 244 -20.49 -1.42 27.04
CA ARG A 244 -21.61 -2.30 27.38
C ARG A 244 -22.90 -1.54 27.10
N ILE A 245 -23.74 -2.12 26.27
CA ILE A 245 -25.07 -1.60 25.95
C ILE A 245 -26.03 -2.77 25.99
N ASP A 246 -27.31 -2.46 26.22
CA ASP A 246 -28.38 -3.44 26.13
C ASP A 246 -28.48 -4.00 24.69
N GLU A 247 -28.79 -5.30 24.57
CA GLU A 247 -28.84 -5.98 23.28
C GLU A 247 -29.94 -5.42 22.38
N SER A 248 -31.11 -5.08 22.95
CA SER A 248 -32.22 -4.50 22.17
C SER A 248 -31.86 -3.14 21.59
N VAL A 249 -31.16 -2.30 22.37
CA VAL A 249 -30.67 -0.98 21.94
C VAL A 249 -29.63 -1.11 20.83
N LYS A 250 -28.75 -2.11 20.93
CA LYS A 250 -27.74 -2.39 19.90
C LYS A 250 -28.41 -2.76 18.58
N ASP A 251 -29.40 -3.64 18.61
CA ASP A 251 -30.07 -4.14 17.42
C ASP A 251 -30.86 -3.03 16.72
N GLU A 252 -31.60 -2.23 17.49
CA GLU A 252 -32.34 -1.07 16.97
C GLU A 252 -31.40 -0.04 16.34
N ALA A 253 -30.33 0.34 17.04
CA ALA A 253 -29.33 1.28 16.51
C ALA A 253 -28.65 0.74 15.25
N SER A 254 -28.36 -0.56 15.19
CA SER A 254 -27.76 -1.19 14.01
C SER A 254 -28.68 -1.13 12.79
N ALA A 255 -29.99 -1.35 12.98
CA ALA A 255 -30.97 -1.28 11.90
C ALA A 255 -31.11 0.15 11.35
N VAL A 256 -31.17 1.15 12.22
CA VAL A 256 -31.25 2.57 11.82
C VAL A 256 -30.00 2.99 11.05
N LEU A 257 -28.80 2.65 11.56
CA LEU A 257 -27.54 2.98 10.89
C LEU A 257 -27.41 2.28 9.54
N ALA A 258 -27.83 1.02 9.43
CA ALA A 258 -27.81 0.29 8.18
C ALA A 258 -28.70 0.94 7.12
N ALA A 259 -29.87 1.46 7.50
CA ALA A 259 -30.74 2.21 6.60
C ALA A 259 -30.08 3.51 6.08
N MET A 260 -29.10 4.05 6.79
CA MET A 260 -28.28 5.20 6.39
C MET A 260 -26.98 4.80 5.68
N GLY A 261 -26.75 3.51 5.43
CA GLY A 261 -25.52 3.00 4.82
C GLY A 261 -24.29 3.00 5.74
N LEU A 262 -24.49 3.02 7.06
CA LEU A 262 -23.44 3.06 8.07
C LEU A 262 -23.44 1.80 8.92
N THR A 263 -22.26 1.34 9.33
CA THR A 263 -22.13 0.34 10.40
C THR A 263 -22.09 1.01 11.78
N VAL A 264 -22.33 0.24 12.84
CA VAL A 264 -22.12 0.71 14.23
C VAL A 264 -20.70 1.24 14.43
N SER A 265 -19.71 0.59 13.82
CA SER A 265 -18.32 1.04 13.88
C SER A 265 -18.10 2.38 13.16
N ASP A 266 -18.79 2.63 12.05
CA ASP A 266 -18.71 3.93 11.36
C ASP A 266 -19.32 5.04 12.20
N ALA A 267 -20.49 4.81 12.79
CA ALA A 267 -21.14 5.77 13.67
C ALA A 267 -20.29 6.12 14.90
N PHE A 268 -19.73 5.10 15.57
CA PHE A 268 -18.81 5.32 16.70
C PHE A 268 -17.55 6.08 16.27
N ARG A 269 -16.99 5.75 15.11
CA ARG A 269 -15.81 6.46 14.57
C ARG A 269 -16.12 7.93 14.33
N LEU A 270 -17.24 8.23 13.68
CA LEU A 270 -17.70 9.60 13.43
C LEU A 270 -17.91 10.37 14.74
N MET A 271 -18.55 9.74 15.73
CA MET A 271 -18.74 10.32 17.07
C MET A 271 -17.38 10.67 17.72
N MET A 272 -16.44 9.73 17.75
CA MET A 272 -15.12 9.95 18.36
C MET A 272 -14.31 11.01 17.62
N MET A 273 -14.37 11.04 16.28
CA MET A 273 -13.74 12.08 15.47
C MET A 273 -14.31 13.47 15.79
N ARG A 274 -15.64 13.56 15.92
CA ARG A 274 -16.31 14.82 16.25
C ARG A 274 -15.96 15.30 17.67
N ILE A 275 -15.91 14.40 18.64
CA ILE A 275 -15.45 14.73 20.01
C ILE A 275 -14.00 15.26 19.98
N ALA A 276 -13.12 14.60 19.24
CA ALA A 276 -11.72 14.98 19.16
C ALA A 276 -11.52 16.34 18.47
N ASN A 277 -12.32 16.64 17.45
CA ASN A 277 -12.25 17.87 16.67
C ASN A 277 -12.92 19.05 17.39
N ASP A 278 -14.17 18.87 17.81
CA ASP A 278 -15.03 19.93 18.34
C ASP A 278 -14.78 20.18 19.84
N LYS A 279 -13.99 19.32 20.48
CA LYS A 279 -13.69 19.34 21.93
C LYS A 279 -14.95 19.31 22.81
N ALA A 280 -16.04 18.76 22.29
CA ALA A 280 -17.33 18.65 22.94
C ALA A 280 -18.03 17.35 22.55
N LEU A 281 -18.98 16.88 23.37
CA LEU A 281 -19.87 15.80 22.97
C LEU A 281 -20.80 16.28 21.85
N PRO A 282 -21.13 15.44 20.86
CA PRO A 282 -22.01 15.80 19.76
C PRO A 282 -23.49 15.86 20.17
N PHE A 283 -23.77 15.70 21.45
CA PHE A 283 -25.07 15.84 22.10
C PHE A 283 -24.86 16.52 23.46
N GLU A 284 -25.87 17.23 23.94
CA GLU A 284 -25.82 17.83 25.28
C GLU A 284 -25.91 16.73 26.34
N PRO A 285 -24.88 16.56 27.19
CA PRO A 285 -24.95 15.57 28.26
C PRO A 285 -25.93 16.07 29.33
N LEU A 286 -26.84 15.20 29.75
CA LEU A 286 -27.61 15.44 30.97
C LEU A 286 -26.65 15.39 32.17
N VAL A 287 -26.32 16.55 32.72
CA VAL A 287 -25.49 16.65 33.94
C VAL A 287 -26.39 16.31 35.13
N PRO A 288 -26.12 15.21 35.87
CA PRO A 288 -26.91 14.87 37.04
C PRO A 288 -26.78 15.98 38.08
N ASN A 289 -27.86 16.27 38.81
CA ASN A 289 -27.81 17.24 39.91
C ASN A 289 -26.87 16.74 41.03
N GLN A 290 -26.47 17.65 41.92
CA GLN A 290 -25.50 17.38 42.98
C GLN A 290 -25.86 16.14 43.82
N THR A 291 -27.15 15.98 44.15
CA THR A 291 -27.68 14.83 44.89
C THR A 291 -27.46 13.50 44.16
N THR A 292 -27.68 13.48 42.85
CA THR A 292 -27.48 12.27 42.02
C THR A 292 -25.99 11.96 41.86
N ILE A 293 -25.14 12.98 41.72
CA ILE A 293 -23.69 12.82 41.68
C ILE A 293 -23.18 12.19 42.98
N GLU A 294 -23.68 12.64 44.13
CA GLU A 294 -23.32 12.12 45.45
C GLU A 294 -23.79 10.67 45.64
N ALA A 295 -25.04 10.35 45.24
CA ALA A 295 -25.57 9.00 45.27
C ALA A 295 -24.77 8.04 44.37
N MET A 296 -24.42 8.44 43.14
CA MET A 296 -23.59 7.64 42.23
C MET A 296 -22.18 7.43 42.79
N LYS A 297 -21.60 8.43 43.48
CA LYS A 297 -20.30 8.29 44.15
C LYS A 297 -20.38 7.36 45.36
N ALA A 298 -21.45 7.43 46.16
CA ALA A 298 -21.68 6.52 47.29
C ALA A 298 -21.83 5.07 46.81
N ALA A 299 -22.65 4.84 45.77
CA ALA A 299 -22.81 3.52 45.16
C ALA A 299 -21.50 2.93 44.60
N ARG A 300 -20.66 3.76 43.96
CA ARG A 300 -19.34 3.30 43.47
C ARG A 300 -18.33 3.01 44.57
N ARG A 301 -18.48 3.62 45.75
CA ARG A 301 -17.68 3.33 46.96
C ARG A 301 -18.18 2.10 47.73
N GLY A 302 -19.34 1.55 47.38
CA GLY A 302 -19.98 0.47 48.12
C GLY A 302 -20.76 0.96 49.35
N ASP A 303 -20.93 2.28 49.52
CA ASP A 303 -21.74 2.90 50.58
C ASP A 303 -23.22 2.89 50.17
N THR A 304 -23.76 1.71 49.88
CA THR A 304 -25.19 1.51 49.61
C THR A 304 -25.79 0.67 50.71
N GLU A 305 -26.79 1.21 51.39
CA GLU A 305 -27.66 0.40 52.24
C GLU A 305 -28.35 -0.65 51.36
N THR A 306 -28.08 -1.91 51.65
CA THR A 306 -28.75 -3.05 51.03
C THR A 306 -29.77 -3.55 52.01
N THR A 307 -31.05 -3.43 51.65
CA THR A 307 -32.17 -3.93 52.43
C THR A 307 -32.84 -5.07 51.68
N SER A 308 -33.47 -5.99 52.41
CA SER A 308 -34.15 -7.14 51.81
C SER A 308 -35.50 -6.75 51.18
N LEU A 309 -35.95 -7.50 50.18
CA LEU A 309 -37.26 -7.29 49.53
C LEU A 309 -38.42 -7.30 50.55
N LYS A 310 -38.29 -8.08 51.63
CA LYS A 310 -39.25 -8.14 52.74
C LYS A 310 -39.34 -6.85 53.57
N GLU A 311 -38.23 -6.13 53.73
CA GLU A 311 -38.22 -4.84 54.45
C GLU A 311 -38.81 -3.72 53.59
N ILE A 312 -38.62 -3.78 52.27
CA ILE A 312 -39.27 -2.85 51.34
C ILE A 312 -40.79 -3.06 51.36
N GLU A 313 -41.25 -4.31 51.36
CA GLU A 313 -42.68 -4.65 51.47
C GLU A 313 -43.29 -4.18 52.80
N SER A 314 -42.58 -4.29 53.94
CA SER A 314 -43.11 -3.81 55.22
C SER A 314 -43.26 -2.29 55.27
N ILE A 315 -42.34 -1.53 54.66
CA ILE A 315 -42.41 -0.07 54.60
C ILE A 315 -43.56 0.41 53.69
N LEU A 316 -43.84 -0.33 52.61
CA LEU A 316 -44.96 -0.03 51.71
C LEU A 316 -46.34 -0.31 52.34
N HIS A 317 -46.41 -1.15 53.37
CA HIS A 317 -47.66 -1.54 54.04
C HIS A 317 -47.92 -0.83 55.38
N GLU A 318 -47.02 0.03 55.87
CA GLU A 318 -47.19 0.77 57.13
C GLU A 318 -48.17 1.96 57.06
N GLY A 319 -48.95 2.10 55.98
CA GLY A 319 -49.75 3.29 55.69
C GLY A 319 -51.26 3.13 55.50
N ASP A 320 -51.86 1.94 55.59
CA ASP A 320 -53.30 1.78 55.32
C ASP A 320 -54.08 1.13 56.49
N PRO A 321 -54.83 1.91 57.29
CA PRO A 321 -55.56 1.44 58.47
C PRO A 321 -56.96 0.88 58.13
N THR A 322 -57.13 0.19 57.00
CA THR A 322 -58.34 -0.57 56.67
C THR A 322 -58.00 -1.81 55.85
N ASP A 323 -57.77 -2.94 56.52
CA ASP A 323 -58.56 -4.14 56.25
C ASP A 323 -58.27 -5.23 57.30
N ALA A 324 -59.34 -5.60 58.00
CA ALA A 324 -59.36 -6.73 58.92
C ALA A 324 -59.22 -8.05 58.15
N PRO A 325 -58.62 -9.10 58.74
CA PRO A 325 -58.47 -10.38 58.06
C PRO A 325 -59.85 -11.06 57.93
N VAL A 326 -60.25 -11.35 56.69
CA VAL A 326 -61.32 -12.32 56.42
C VAL A 326 -60.76 -13.72 56.71
N GLN A 327 -61.33 -14.39 57.71
CA GLN A 327 -61.16 -15.82 57.96
C GLN A 327 -62.12 -16.64 57.07
N ALA A 328 -61.61 -17.78 56.62
CA ALA A 328 -62.19 -18.89 55.85
C ALA A 328 -62.27 -18.71 54.31
#